data_AF-A0A6P0WE02-F1
#
_entry.id   AF-A0A6P0WE02-F1
#
_cell.length_a   1.000
_cell.length_b   1.000
_cell.length_c   1.000
_cell.angle_alpha   90.00
_cell.angle_beta   90.00
_cell.angle_gamma   90.00
#
_symmetry.space_group_name_H-M   'P 1'
#
loop_
_entity.id
_entity.type
_entity.pdbx_description
1 polymer ?
#
loop_
_entity_poly.entity_id
_entity_poly.type
_entity_poly.pdbx_seq_one_letter_code
_entity_poly.pdbx_strand_id
1 'polypeptide(L)' 'EILGPCKIVYNPDNPLDCGARLWIETFSDIHFVGGSFPATR' A
#
# COMPACT_ATOMS: atom_id res chain seq x y z
N GLU A 1 9.34 2.35 0.37
CA GLU A 1 9.92 0.99 0.54
C GLU A 1 9.30 0.34 1.77
N ILE A 2 9.19 -0.99 1.80
CA ILE A 2 8.66 -1.75 2.94
C ILE A 2 9.76 -2.71 3.40
N LEU A 3 10.31 -2.47 4.59
CA LEU A 3 11.44 -3.23 5.14
C LEU A 3 11.02 -4.40 6.03
N GLY A 4 9.75 -4.44 6.44
CA GLY A 4 9.17 -5.49 7.26
C GLY A 4 8.33 -6.49 6.46
N PRO A 5 7.78 -7.53 7.12
CA PRO A 5 6.91 -8.50 6.47
C PRO A 5 5.70 -7.82 5.81
N CYS A 6 5.39 -8.25 4.60
CA CYS A 6 4.23 -7.79 3.87
C CYS A 6 3.65 -8.90 2.99
N LYS A 7 2.39 -8.70 2.59
CA LYS A 7 1.70 -9.56 1.63
C LYS A 7 1.31 -8.72 0.42
N ILE A 8 1.76 -9.15 -0.75
CA ILE A 8 1.29 -8.58 -2.02
C ILE A 8 0.04 -9.35 -2.42
N VAL A 9 -1.04 -8.63 -2.67
CA VAL A 9 -2.30 -9.21 -3.14
C VAL A 9 -2.56 -8.72 -4.55
N TYR A 10 -2.78 -9.67 -5.46
CA TYR A 10 -3.21 -9.43 -6.83
C TYR A 10 -4.61 -10.01 -7.01
N ASN A 11 -5.59 -9.15 -7.30
CA ASN A 11 -6.97 -9.55 -7.54
C ASN A 11 -7.56 -8.71 -8.69
N PRO A 12 -7.34 -9.11 -9.95
CA PRO A 12 -7.80 -8.34 -11.09
C PRO A 12 -9.32 -8.40 -11.26
N ASP A 13 -9.98 -9.48 -10.86
CA ASP A 13 -11.41 -9.67 -11.11
C ASP A 13 -12.30 -8.99 -10.06
N ASN A 14 -11.81 -8.86 -8.83
CA ASN A 14 -12.52 -8.19 -7.73
C ASN A 14 -11.62 -7.13 -7.05
N PRO A 15 -11.52 -5.92 -7.63
CA PRO A 15 -10.72 -4.83 -7.07
C PRO A 15 -11.32 -4.29 -5.76
N LEU A 16 -10.49 -3.61 -4.95
CA LEU A 16 -10.97 -2.83 -3.81
C LEU A 16 -11.86 -1.67 -4.26
N ASP A 17 -12.65 -1.09 -3.36
CA ASP A 17 -13.55 0.04 -3.65
C ASP A 17 -12.84 1.25 -4.27
N CYS A 18 -11.53 1.43 -3.98
CA CYS A 18 -10.69 2.46 -4.59
C CYS A 18 -10.21 2.14 -6.02
N GLY A 19 -10.60 1.00 -6.57
CA GLY A 19 -10.23 0.51 -7.91
C GLY A 19 -8.88 -0.23 -7.97
N ALA A 20 -8.18 -0.40 -6.83
CA ALA A 20 -6.89 -1.10 -6.81
C ALA A 20 -7.05 -2.59 -7.11
N ARG A 21 -6.34 -3.08 -8.14
CA ARG A 21 -6.25 -4.50 -8.53
C ARG A 21 -5.02 -5.20 -7.94
N LEU A 22 -4.07 -4.42 -7.47
CA LEU A 22 -2.88 -4.87 -6.76
C LEU A 22 -2.68 -3.95 -5.56
N TRP A 23 -2.46 -4.53 -4.39
CA TRP A 23 -2.15 -3.79 -3.18
C TRP A 23 -1.19 -4.58 -2.29
N ILE A 24 -0.68 -3.89 -1.27
CA ILE A 24 0.22 -4.46 -0.29
C ILE A 24 -0.40 -4.31 1.09
N GLU A 25 -0.49 -5.41 1.83
CA GLU A 25 -0.93 -5.44 3.22
C GLU A 25 0.31 -5.57 4.11
N THR A 26 0.46 -4.65 5.06
CA THR A 26 1.55 -4.70 6.05
C THR A 26 1.11 -4.01 7.34
N PHE A 27 1.65 -4.49 8.46
CA PHE A 27 1.59 -3.82 9.76
C PHE A 27 2.92 -3.16 10.13
N SER A 28 3.93 -3.27 9.25
CA SER A 28 5.24 -2.67 9.46
C SER A 28 5.26 -1.20 9.06
N ASP A 29 6.19 -0.45 9.65
CA ASP A 29 6.41 0.94 9.30
C ASP A 29 6.76 1.10 7.82
N ILE A 30 6.25 2.19 7.24
CA ILE A 30 6.34 2.47 5.80
C ILE A 30 7.11 3.77 5.61
N HIS A 31 8.15 3.73 4.78
CA HIS A 31 8.87 4.93 4.36
C HIS A 31 8.42 5.34 2.95
N PHE A 32 7.74 6.49 2.88
CA PHE A 32 7.40 7.13 1.61
C PHE A 32 8.63 7.81 1.03
N VAL A 33 9.06 7.37 -0.14
CA VAL A 33 10.20 7.97 -0.85
C VAL A 33 9.65 8.79 -2.01
N GLY A 34 9.96 10.09 -2.05
CA GLY A 34 9.63 10.97 -3.17
C GLY A 34 8.22 11.57 -3.19
N GLY A 35 7.42 11.41 -2.14
CA GLY A 35 6.09 12.04 -2.03
C GLY A 35 6.00 13.00 -0.84
N SER A 36 5.77 14.29 -1.10
CA SER A 36 5.33 15.24 -0.08
C SER A 36 3.82 15.15 0.08
N PHE A 37 3.33 14.09 0.71
CA PHE A 37 1.97 14.12 1.24
C PHE A 37 2.02 14.81 2.61
N PRO A 38 1.21 15.85 2.88
CA PRO A 38 1.11 16.38 4.22
C PRO A 38 0.52 15.27 5.10
N ALA A 39 1.36 14.66 5.93
CA ALA A 39 0.93 13.77 7.01
C ALA A 39 0.32 14.62 8.13
N THR A 40 -0.78 15.33 7.85
CA THR A 40 -1.56 16.02 8.87
C THR A 40 -2.98 16.22 8.38
N ARG A 41 -3.93 15.64 9.10
CA ARG A 41 -5.17 16.32 9.43
C ARG A 41 -5.31 16.32 10.95
#